data_AF-A0A0D0DQ70-F1
#
_entry.id   AF-A0A0D0DQ70-F1
#
_cell.length_a   1.000
_cell.length_b   1.000
_cell.length_c   1.000
_cell.angle_alpha   90.00
_cell.angle_beta   90.00
_cell.angle_gamma   90.00
#
_symmetry.space_group_name_H-M   'P 1'
#
loop_
_entity.id
_entity.type
_entity.pdbx_description
1 polymer ?
#
loop_
_entity_poly.entity_id
_entity_poly.type
_entity_poly.pdbx_seq_one_letter_code
_entity_poly.pdbx_strand_id
1 'polypeptide(L)'
;MTPPLTPSTSNDAEPPLQVDSLSNPTPHPLDQQLQELELIQCSLFPGELFTFILSPEDAATWTSLLESRSSVGGTRSDGVATEPPCQARFQIRVSGARIWFEVELPSYKRTQAQVRVSVMGENISRGVQERWQAIVREKMLELGNSECVALHTACHSFSSHNDTSYHNSVVGGVHRPDSPSMNYCPFISFRCSTRK
;
A
#
# COMPACT_ATOMS: atom_id res chain seq x y z
N MET A 1 -79.88 15.79 -29.77
CA MET A 1 -79.27 14.63 -29.09
C MET A 1 -77.92 14.41 -29.73
N THR A 2 -76.85 14.82 -29.04
CA THR A 2 -75.49 14.91 -29.57
C THR A 2 -74.67 13.77 -28.96
N PRO A 3 -73.95 12.95 -29.75
CA PRO A 3 -73.13 11.88 -29.19
C PRO A 3 -71.82 12.45 -28.57
N PRO A 4 -71.28 11.80 -27.53
CA PRO A 4 -70.03 12.23 -26.88
C PRO A 4 -68.81 11.79 -27.69
N LEU A 5 -67.83 12.69 -27.79
CA LEU A 5 -66.50 12.47 -28.37
C LEU A 5 -65.68 11.57 -27.44
N THR A 6 -65.11 10.50 -27.99
CA THR A 6 -64.09 9.67 -27.32
C THR A 6 -62.70 10.29 -27.52
N PRO A 7 -61.86 10.39 -26.46
CA PRO A 7 -60.48 10.80 -26.60
C PRO A 7 -59.63 9.62 -27.13
N SER A 8 -58.92 9.86 -28.22
CA SER A 8 -57.90 8.95 -28.75
C SER A 8 -56.61 9.11 -27.95
N THR A 9 -56.33 8.16 -27.05
CA THR A 9 -55.05 8.08 -26.34
C THR A 9 -54.05 7.34 -27.24
N SER A 10 -53.22 8.11 -27.95
CA SER A 10 -52.05 7.62 -28.69
C SER A 10 -50.98 7.21 -27.67
N ASN A 11 -50.77 5.90 -27.51
CA ASN A 11 -49.63 5.36 -26.79
C ASN A 11 -48.47 5.20 -27.77
N ASP A 12 -47.71 6.28 -27.99
CA ASP A 12 -46.36 6.20 -28.57
C ASP A 12 -45.45 5.58 -27.51
N ALA A 13 -45.31 4.26 -27.55
CA ALA A 13 -44.39 3.49 -26.74
C ALA A 13 -42.97 3.65 -27.31
N GLU A 14 -42.22 4.60 -26.77
CA GLU A 14 -40.78 4.70 -26.95
C GLU A 14 -40.12 3.43 -26.38
N PRO A 15 -39.39 2.64 -27.19
CA PRO A 15 -38.70 1.46 -26.69
C PRO A 15 -37.60 1.90 -25.72
N PRO A 16 -37.51 1.32 -24.50
CA PRO A 16 -36.48 1.70 -23.54
C PRO A 16 -35.12 1.42 -24.17
N LEU A 17 -34.35 2.49 -24.38
CA LEU A 17 -32.94 2.39 -24.73
C LEU A 17 -32.28 1.50 -23.68
N GLN A 18 -31.91 0.28 -24.09
CA GLN A 18 -31.09 -0.61 -23.31
C GLN A 18 -29.74 0.09 -23.15
N VAL A 19 -29.60 0.80 -22.03
CA VAL A 19 -28.30 1.23 -21.52
C VAL A 19 -27.54 -0.04 -21.20
N ASP A 20 -26.80 -0.54 -22.20
CA ASP A 20 -25.80 -1.58 -22.03
C ASP A 20 -24.96 -1.17 -20.83
N SER A 21 -25.22 -1.88 -19.72
CA SER A 21 -24.51 -1.68 -18.48
C SER A 21 -23.10 -2.17 -18.75
N LEU A 22 -22.25 -1.26 -19.22
CA LEU A 22 -20.82 -1.38 -19.33
C LEU A 22 -20.33 -1.79 -17.95
N SER A 23 -20.30 -3.10 -17.75
CA SER A 23 -19.85 -3.75 -16.55
C SER A 23 -18.37 -3.47 -16.54
N ASN A 24 -17.93 -2.46 -15.78
CA ASN A 24 -16.51 -2.14 -15.70
C ASN A 24 -15.79 -3.44 -15.35
N PRO A 25 -14.90 -3.94 -16.23
CA PRO A 25 -14.23 -5.20 -15.99
C PRO A 25 -13.48 -5.08 -14.67
N THR A 26 -13.78 -5.97 -13.73
CA THR A 26 -13.05 -6.02 -12.47
C THR A 26 -11.57 -6.19 -12.79
N PRO A 27 -10.68 -5.37 -12.19
CA PRO A 27 -9.25 -5.48 -12.46
C PRO A 27 -8.77 -6.89 -12.12
N HIS A 28 -7.84 -7.40 -12.92
CA HIS A 28 -7.28 -8.72 -12.67
C HIS A 28 -6.55 -8.69 -11.31
N PRO A 29 -6.67 -9.71 -10.44
CA PRO A 29 -6.09 -9.69 -9.09
C PRO A 29 -4.59 -9.36 -9.08
N LEU A 30 -3.83 -9.87 -10.05
CA LEU A 30 -2.41 -9.56 -10.18
C LEU A 30 -2.15 -8.08 -10.52
N ASP A 31 -2.99 -7.48 -11.36
CA ASP A 31 -2.84 -6.07 -11.74
C ASP A 31 -3.08 -5.17 -10.53
N GLN A 32 -4.00 -5.55 -9.65
CA GLN A 32 -4.20 -4.85 -8.38
C GLN A 32 -2.97 -4.97 -7.47
N GLN A 33 -2.38 -6.16 -7.32
CA GLN A 33 -1.14 -6.33 -6.54
C GLN A 33 0.01 -5.50 -7.09
N LEU A 34 0.23 -5.55 -8.40
CA LEU A 34 1.28 -4.78 -9.06
C LEU A 34 1.05 -3.27 -8.93
N GLN A 35 -0.22 -2.84 -8.95
CA GLN A 35 -0.59 -1.44 -8.76
C GLN A 35 -0.21 -0.96 -7.37
N GLU A 36 -0.56 -1.75 -6.35
CA GLU A 36 -0.23 -1.40 -4.97
C GLU A 36 1.29 -1.38 -4.74
N LEU A 37 2.02 -2.36 -5.27
CA LEU A 37 3.49 -2.40 -5.18
C LEU A 37 4.15 -1.19 -5.87
N GLU A 38 3.68 -0.81 -7.05
CA GLU A 38 4.14 0.38 -7.77
C GLU A 38 3.84 1.66 -6.97
N LEU A 39 2.62 1.79 -6.43
CA LEU A 39 2.26 2.91 -5.56
C LEU A 39 3.15 2.98 -4.31
N ILE A 40 3.53 1.83 -3.73
CA ILE A 40 4.45 1.78 -2.58
C ILE A 40 5.81 2.33 -3.00
N GLN A 41 6.37 1.85 -4.13
CA GLN A 41 7.65 2.34 -4.65
C GLN A 41 7.64 3.85 -4.93
N CYS A 42 6.53 4.38 -5.47
CA CYS A 42 6.37 5.82 -5.70
C CYS A 42 6.17 6.64 -4.42
N SER A 43 5.80 6.00 -3.30
CA SER A 43 5.55 6.66 -2.02
C SER A 43 6.75 6.65 -1.08
N LEU A 44 7.84 5.97 -1.45
CA LEU A 44 9.06 5.93 -0.66
C LEU A 44 9.74 7.30 -0.60
N PHE A 45 10.16 7.68 0.60
CA PHE A 45 10.96 8.89 0.82
C PHE A 45 12.44 8.69 0.48
N PRO A 46 13.19 9.78 0.23
CA PRO A 46 14.64 9.70 0.13
C PRO A 46 15.27 9.01 1.35
N GLY A 47 16.03 7.95 1.11
CA GLY A 47 16.65 7.14 2.16
C GLY A 47 15.82 5.91 2.57
N GLU A 48 14.59 5.76 2.08
CA GLU A 48 13.82 4.52 2.22
C GLU A 48 14.19 3.53 1.12
N LEU A 49 14.26 2.26 1.51
CA LEU A 49 14.65 1.14 0.67
C LEU A 49 13.52 0.12 0.66
N PHE A 50 13.08 -0.25 -0.53
CA PHE A 50 12.18 -1.36 -0.77
C PHE A 50 12.98 -2.56 -1.29
N THR A 51 12.80 -3.74 -0.69
CA THR A 51 13.54 -4.94 -1.10
C THR A 51 12.68 -6.18 -0.94
N PHE A 52 12.58 -7.02 -1.97
CA PHE A 52 11.90 -8.31 -1.86
C PHE A 52 12.67 -9.26 -0.92
N ILE A 53 11.95 -9.97 -0.04
CA ILE A 53 12.49 -10.97 0.90
C ILE A 53 12.09 -12.39 0.50
N LEU A 54 12.17 -12.65 -0.80
CA LEU A 54 11.83 -13.90 -1.48
C LEU A 54 13.10 -14.62 -1.95
N SER A 55 12.94 -15.81 -2.56
CA SER A 55 14.05 -16.43 -3.29
C SER A 55 14.53 -15.49 -4.42
N PRO A 56 15.80 -15.54 -4.84
CA PRO A 56 16.30 -14.68 -5.91
C PRO A 56 15.51 -14.82 -7.22
N GLU A 57 15.04 -16.03 -7.54
CA GLU A 57 14.23 -16.33 -8.74
C GLU A 57 12.85 -15.66 -8.66
N ASP A 58 12.17 -15.78 -7.53
CA ASP A 58 10.87 -15.16 -7.30
C ASP A 58 10.98 -13.63 -7.25
N ALA A 59 12.02 -13.11 -6.59
CA ALA A 59 12.29 -11.68 -6.52
C ALA A 59 12.56 -11.09 -7.91
N ALA A 60 13.34 -11.77 -8.75
CA ALA A 60 13.58 -11.37 -10.13
C ALA A 60 12.28 -11.37 -10.95
N THR A 61 11.41 -12.36 -10.73
CA THR A 61 10.09 -12.44 -11.38
C THR A 61 9.21 -11.25 -10.99
N TRP A 62 9.10 -10.94 -9.69
CA TRP A 62 8.33 -9.78 -9.22
C TRP A 62 8.88 -8.44 -9.72
N THR A 63 10.20 -8.28 -9.72
CA THR A 63 10.86 -7.09 -10.28
C THR A 63 10.56 -6.95 -11.76
N SER A 64 10.68 -8.02 -12.55
CA SER A 64 10.38 -8.01 -13.98
C SER A 64 8.91 -7.66 -14.26
N LEU A 65 7.97 -8.17 -13.47
CA LEU A 65 6.55 -7.81 -13.57
C LEU A 65 6.33 -6.31 -13.31
N LEU A 66 6.97 -5.73 -12.29
CA LEU A 66 6.89 -4.30 -12.00
C LEU A 66 7.51 -3.44 -13.11
N GLU A 67 8.70 -3.80 -13.60
CA GLU A 67 9.38 -3.07 -14.68
C GLU A 67 8.57 -3.12 -15.99
N SER A 68 8.01 -4.28 -16.33
CA SER A 68 7.19 -4.44 -17.53
C SER A 68 5.97 -3.52 -17.52
N ARG A 69 5.37 -3.31 -16.34
CA ARG A 69 4.23 -2.41 -16.14
C ARG A 69 4.60 -0.95 -16.32
N SER A 70 5.73 -0.50 -15.76
CA SER A 70 6.16 0.90 -15.87
C SER A 70 6.67 1.27 -17.27
N SER A 71 7.11 0.28 -18.06
CA SER A 71 7.71 0.50 -19.39
C SER A 71 6.72 0.83 -20.51
N VAL A 72 5.45 0.47 -20.37
CA VAL A 72 4.43 0.65 -21.40
C VAL A 72 3.45 1.71 -20.95
N GLY A 73 3.20 2.73 -21.79
CA GLY A 73 2.21 3.79 -21.56
C GLY A 73 0.76 3.29 -21.53
N GLY A 74 0.42 2.40 -20.61
CA GLY A 74 -0.94 1.96 -20.27
C GLY A 74 -1.55 0.85 -21.15
N THR A 75 -0.92 0.46 -22.26
CA THR A 75 -1.43 -0.65 -23.08
C THR A 75 -1.03 -1.99 -22.49
N ARG A 76 -1.96 -2.61 -21.74
CA ARG A 76 -1.88 -4.02 -21.32
C ARG A 76 -1.40 -4.87 -22.50
N SER A 77 -0.24 -5.50 -22.35
CA SER A 77 0.22 -6.46 -23.33
C SER A 77 -0.63 -7.72 -23.15
N ASP A 78 -1.37 -8.13 -24.19
CA ASP A 78 -2.16 -9.37 -24.23
C ASP A 78 -1.29 -10.65 -24.14
N GLY A 79 -0.01 -10.52 -23.80
CA GLY A 79 0.84 -11.64 -23.44
C GLY A 79 0.27 -12.35 -22.21
N VAL A 80 0.25 -13.68 -22.24
CA VAL A 80 -0.16 -14.53 -21.13
C VAL A 80 0.62 -14.11 -19.89
N ALA A 81 -0.01 -13.31 -19.02
CA ALA A 81 0.62 -12.82 -17.80
C ALA A 81 0.96 -14.05 -16.96
N THR A 82 2.25 -14.32 -16.86
CA THR A 82 2.73 -15.43 -16.04
C THR A 82 2.40 -15.09 -14.61
N GLU A 83 1.49 -15.85 -14.00
CA GLU A 83 1.13 -15.66 -12.61
C GLU A 83 2.39 -15.83 -11.75
N PRO A 84 2.64 -14.92 -10.79
CA PRO A 84 3.79 -15.06 -9.93
C PRO A 84 3.70 -16.38 -9.14
N PRO A 85 4.81 -17.09 -8.96
CA PRO A 85 4.83 -18.41 -8.32
C PRO A 85 4.47 -18.34 -6.83
N CYS A 86 4.67 -17.17 -6.20
CA CYS A 86 4.48 -16.98 -4.78
C CYS A 86 3.84 -15.62 -4.44
N GLN A 87 3.39 -15.52 -3.21
CA GLN A 87 2.90 -14.30 -2.60
C GLN A 87 4.02 -13.24 -2.51
N ALA A 88 3.69 -11.97 -2.79
CA ALA A 88 4.67 -10.88 -2.68
C ALA A 88 5.04 -10.65 -1.21
N ARG A 89 6.34 -10.66 -0.93
CA ARG A 89 6.89 -10.38 0.39
C ARG A 89 8.11 -9.48 0.28
N PHE A 90 8.09 -8.36 0.96
CA PHE A 90 9.14 -7.34 0.86
C PHE A 90 9.35 -6.68 2.20
N GLN A 91 10.47 -5.95 2.31
CA GLN A 91 10.76 -5.09 3.44
C GLN A 91 10.85 -3.63 3.00
N ILE A 92 10.46 -2.73 3.92
CA ILE A 92 10.67 -1.29 3.82
C ILE A 92 11.60 -0.88 4.96
N ARG A 93 12.77 -0.34 4.62
CA ARG A 93 13.81 0.04 5.58
C ARG A 93 14.28 1.46 5.32
N VAL A 94 14.40 2.27 6.37
CA VAL A 94 15.10 3.57 6.29
C VAL A 94 16.60 3.34 6.45
N SER A 95 17.42 3.95 5.60
CA SER A 95 18.88 3.88 5.68
C SER A 95 19.38 4.42 7.02
N GLY A 96 20.23 3.64 7.70
CA GLY A 96 20.73 3.95 9.04
C GLY A 96 19.74 3.65 10.19
N ALA A 97 18.49 3.31 9.90
CA ALA A 97 17.55 2.89 10.93
C ALA A 97 17.79 1.42 11.36
N ARG A 98 17.52 1.17 12.64
CA ARG A 98 17.59 -0.16 13.25
C ARG A 98 16.27 -0.93 13.19
N ILE A 99 15.20 -0.30 12.74
CA ILE A 99 13.85 -0.89 12.65
C ILE A 99 13.42 -0.84 11.19
N TRP A 100 12.77 -1.90 10.73
CA TRP A 100 12.16 -1.99 9.41
C TRP A 100 10.85 -2.76 9.48
N PHE A 101 10.08 -2.67 8.40
CA PHE A 101 8.83 -3.41 8.25
C PHE A 101 9.01 -4.52 7.23
N GLU A 102 8.46 -5.68 7.53
CA GLU A 102 8.25 -6.75 6.55
C GLU A 102 6.76 -6.81 6.23
N VAL A 103 6.43 -6.76 4.95
CA VAL A 103 5.06 -6.73 4.44
C VAL A 103 4.85 -7.96 3.57
N GLU A 104 3.75 -8.66 3.83
CA GLU A 104 3.29 -9.81 3.06
C GLU A 104 1.91 -9.48 2.49
N LEU A 105 1.82 -9.31 1.17
CA LEU A 105 0.57 -8.96 0.49
C LEU A 105 -0.21 -10.24 0.18
N PRO A 106 -1.49 -10.37 0.53
CA PRO A 106 -2.27 -11.56 0.26
C PRO A 106 -2.36 -11.85 -1.24
N SER A 107 -2.50 -13.13 -1.61
CA SER A 107 -2.95 -13.47 -2.97
C SER A 107 -4.41 -13.05 -3.12
N TYR A 108 -4.70 -12.03 -3.91
CA TYR A 108 -6.05 -11.50 -4.13
C TYR A 108 -7.02 -12.49 -4.79
N LYS A 109 -6.52 -13.64 -5.26
CA LYS A 109 -7.38 -14.77 -5.69
C LYS A 109 -8.16 -15.39 -4.53
N ARG A 110 -7.69 -15.26 -3.29
CA ARG A 110 -8.35 -15.77 -2.08
C ARG A 110 -9.06 -14.60 -1.39
N THR A 111 -10.39 -14.60 -1.46
CA THR A 111 -11.29 -13.47 -1.20
C THR A 111 -11.28 -12.87 0.22
N GLN A 112 -10.37 -13.24 1.12
CA GLN A 112 -10.37 -12.75 2.52
C GLN A 112 -8.98 -12.67 3.16
N ALA A 113 -7.90 -12.82 2.42
CA ALA A 113 -6.57 -12.77 3.02
C ALA A 113 -6.20 -11.29 3.32
N GLN A 114 -5.77 -11.03 4.55
CA GLN A 114 -5.37 -9.70 5.02
C GLN A 114 -3.86 -9.49 4.81
N VAL A 115 -3.47 -8.25 4.51
CA VAL A 115 -2.07 -7.81 4.50
C VAL A 115 -1.47 -8.03 5.88
N ARG A 116 -0.31 -8.68 5.93
CA ARG A 116 0.45 -8.85 7.17
C ARG A 116 1.63 -7.89 7.18
N VAL A 117 1.73 -7.13 8.25
CA VAL A 117 2.85 -6.22 8.51
C VAL A 117 3.52 -6.67 9.80
N SER A 118 4.82 -6.94 9.72
CA SER A 118 5.66 -7.31 10.86
C SER A 118 6.73 -6.25 11.09
N VAL A 119 6.99 -5.93 12.35
CA VAL A 119 8.07 -5.03 12.75
C VAL A 119 9.30 -5.85 13.13
N MET A 120 10.41 -5.53 12.47
CA MET A 120 11.70 -6.17 12.66
C MET A 120 12.74 -5.13 13.08
N GLY A 121 13.81 -5.56 13.73
CA GLY A 121 14.88 -4.64 14.08
C GLY A 121 16.17 -5.29 14.56
N GLU A 122 17.27 -4.56 14.39
CA GLU A 122 18.61 -4.88 14.86
C GLU A 122 18.77 -4.37 16.31
N ASN A 123 19.11 -5.29 17.23
CA ASN A 123 19.35 -4.97 18.65
C ASN A 123 18.18 -4.25 19.34
N ILE A 124 16.94 -4.50 18.91
CA ILE A 124 15.74 -4.01 19.59
C ILE A 124 15.35 -4.96 20.71
N SER A 125 14.93 -4.42 21.85
CA SER A 125 14.37 -5.25 22.91
C SER A 125 12.98 -5.73 22.52
N ARG A 126 12.57 -6.87 23.09
CA ARG A 126 11.21 -7.41 22.90
C ARG A 126 10.12 -6.37 23.23
N GLY A 127 10.29 -5.59 24.29
CA GLY A 127 9.31 -4.56 24.68
C GLY A 127 9.19 -3.41 23.67
N VAL A 128 10.29 -3.05 23.00
CA VAL A 128 10.26 -2.07 21.90
C VAL A 128 9.56 -2.65 20.69
N GLN A 129 9.87 -3.90 20.32
CA GLN A 129 9.22 -4.58 19.20
C GLN A 129 7.70 -4.72 19.43
N GLU A 130 7.28 -5.17 20.61
CA GLU A 130 5.87 -5.30 20.98
C GLU A 130 5.12 -3.97 20.94
N ARG A 131 5.77 -2.88 21.39
CA ARG A 131 5.20 -1.52 21.29
C ARG A 131 4.98 -1.11 19.84
N TRP A 132 5.97 -1.29 18.97
CA TRP A 132 5.82 -0.97 17.56
C TRP A 132 4.78 -1.85 16.87
N GLN A 133 4.74 -3.14 17.19
CA GLN A 133 3.70 -4.05 16.69
C GLN A 133 2.30 -3.66 17.17
N ALA A 134 2.17 -3.08 18.37
CA ALA A 134 0.90 -2.54 18.84
C ALA A 134 0.49 -1.30 18.01
N ILE A 135 1.41 -0.37 17.77
CA ILE A 135 1.16 0.83 16.93
C ILE A 135 0.74 0.42 15.52
N VAL A 136 1.45 -0.51 14.90
CA VAL A 136 1.10 -0.99 13.55
C VAL A 136 -0.29 -1.61 13.53
N ARG A 137 -0.63 -2.46 14.51
CA ARG A 137 -1.98 -3.06 14.60
C ARG A 137 -3.08 -2.02 14.80
N GLU A 138 -2.86 -1.04 15.67
CA GLU A 138 -3.80 0.07 15.89
C GLU A 138 -4.04 0.85 14.58
N LYS A 139 -2.98 1.18 13.85
CA LYS A 139 -3.09 1.89 12.56
C LYS A 139 -3.74 1.05 11.46
N MET A 140 -3.47 -0.25 11.41
CA MET A 140 -4.17 -1.17 10.50
C MET A 140 -5.67 -1.25 10.83
N LEU A 141 -6.07 -1.14 12.10
CA LEU A 141 -7.48 -1.12 12.52
C LEU A 141 -8.16 0.21 12.17
N GLU A 142 -7.51 1.34 12.39
CA GLU A 142 -8.03 2.68 12.07
C GLU A 142 -8.39 2.84 10.58
N LEU A 143 -7.60 2.22 9.69
CA LEU A 143 -7.81 2.31 8.24
C LEU A 143 -8.89 1.35 7.72
N GLY A 144 -9.38 0.44 8.56
CA GLY A 144 -10.45 -0.51 8.24
C GLY A 144 -10.11 -1.45 7.07
N ASN A 145 -11.14 -1.96 6.39
CA ASN A 145 -10.99 -2.71 5.14
C ASN A 145 -11.00 -1.79 3.90
N SER A 146 -10.67 -0.50 4.06
CA SER A 146 -10.57 0.39 2.89
C SER A 146 -9.49 -0.17 1.97
N GLU A 147 -9.77 -0.25 0.66
CA GLU A 147 -9.04 -1.10 -0.30
C GLU A 147 -7.58 -0.68 -0.58
N CYS A 148 -6.96 0.14 0.30
CA CYS A 148 -5.60 0.67 0.18
C CYS A 148 -4.84 0.76 1.54
N VAL A 149 -5.17 -0.10 2.52
CA VAL A 149 -4.66 0.00 3.91
C VAL A 149 -3.16 -0.26 4.08
N ALA A 150 -2.56 -1.12 3.26
CA ALA A 150 -1.14 -1.48 3.38
C ALA A 150 -0.22 -0.27 3.22
N LEU A 151 -0.57 0.60 2.29
CA LEU A 151 0.28 1.67 1.79
C LEU A 151 0.34 2.85 2.75
N HIS A 152 -0.81 3.20 3.34
CA HIS A 152 -0.91 4.34 4.25
C HIS A 152 -0.26 4.06 5.62
N THR A 153 -0.34 2.82 6.12
CA THR A 153 0.15 2.47 7.46
C THR A 153 1.67 2.55 7.58
N ALA A 154 2.40 1.88 6.68
CA ALA A 154 3.86 1.79 6.76
C ALA A 154 4.52 3.18 6.65
N CYS A 155 3.93 4.04 5.81
CA CYS A 155 4.39 5.37 5.51
C CYS A 155 4.13 6.39 6.65
N HIS A 156 2.98 6.32 7.31
CA HIS A 156 2.60 7.31 8.34
C HIS A 156 3.23 7.02 9.72
N SER A 157 3.54 5.75 10.02
CA SER A 157 4.08 5.36 11.34
C SER A 157 5.52 5.83 11.57
N PHE A 158 6.35 5.93 10.54
CA PHE A 158 7.74 6.43 10.68
C PHE A 158 7.79 7.92 11.01
N SER A 159 6.92 8.73 10.38
CA SER A 159 6.93 10.19 10.53
C SER A 159 6.46 10.67 11.92
N SER A 160 5.59 9.91 12.59
CA SER A 160 4.98 10.38 13.85
C SER A 160 5.75 10.02 15.13
N HIS A 161 6.64 9.01 15.10
CA HIS A 161 7.23 8.45 16.33
C HIS A 161 8.74 8.72 16.48
N ASN A 162 9.41 9.26 15.46
CA ASN A 162 10.83 9.61 15.55
C ASN A 162 11.12 10.84 16.42
N ASP A 163 10.08 11.52 16.95
CA ASP A 163 10.20 12.72 17.79
C ASP A 163 10.34 12.40 19.30
N THR A 164 10.17 11.14 19.71
CA THR A 164 10.46 10.75 21.10
C THR A 164 11.92 10.37 21.24
N SER A 165 12.74 11.40 21.43
CA SER A 165 14.08 11.32 22.03
C SER A 165 14.11 10.28 23.15
N TYR A 166 14.64 9.09 22.86
CA TYR A 166 15.04 8.08 23.84
C TYR A 166 16.31 8.55 24.57
N HIS A 167 16.29 9.75 25.14
CA HIS A 167 17.22 10.13 26.19
C HIS A 167 16.77 9.47 27.49
N ASN A 168 16.97 8.15 27.60
CA ASN A 168 16.98 7.51 28.89
C ASN A 168 18.28 7.93 29.59
N SER A 169 18.18 9.00 30.39
CA SER A 169 19.19 9.38 31.37
C SER A 169 19.43 8.23 32.34
N VAL A 170 20.44 7.41 32.05
CA VAL A 170 21.11 6.63 33.09
C VAL A 170 22.09 7.57 33.78
N VAL A 171 21.72 7.91 35.00
CA VAL A 171 22.48 8.75 35.93
C VAL A 171 23.83 8.09 36.23
N GLY A 172 24.92 8.87 36.06
CA GLY A 172 26.17 8.71 36.78
C GLY A 172 27.34 8.09 36.01
N GLY A 173 28.13 8.91 35.32
CA GLY A 173 29.45 8.48 34.85
C GLY A 173 30.11 9.39 33.80
N VAL A 174 30.88 10.36 34.29
CA VAL A 174 32.01 11.08 33.63
C VAL A 174 31.87 11.39 32.13
N HIS A 175 31.67 12.68 31.88
CA HIS A 175 31.78 13.41 30.61
C HIS A 175 32.82 12.85 29.62
N ARG A 176 32.34 12.45 28.43
CA ARG A 176 33.13 12.44 27.18
C ARG A 176 32.30 13.19 26.12
N PRO A 177 32.77 14.34 25.60
CA PRO A 177 32.15 14.95 24.44
C PRO A 177 32.60 14.18 23.17
N ASP A 178 31.85 14.34 22.09
CA ASP A 178 32.01 13.71 20.77
C ASP A 178 31.15 12.46 20.52
N SER A 179 29.84 12.62 20.68
CA SER A 179 28.86 11.82 19.95
C SER A 179 28.15 12.72 18.93
N PRO A 180 28.16 12.37 17.63
CA PRO A 180 27.51 13.18 16.61
C PRO A 180 26.00 13.18 16.86
N SER A 181 25.41 14.37 17.00
CA SER A 181 23.97 14.55 17.07
C SER A 181 23.35 14.02 15.77
N MET A 182 22.64 12.90 15.84
CA MET A 182 21.70 12.51 14.78
C MET A 182 20.53 13.49 14.81
N ASN A 183 20.70 14.59 14.07
CA ASN A 183 19.68 15.59 13.86
C ASN A 183 18.60 15.05 12.91
N TYR A 184 17.35 15.13 13.38
CA TYR A 184 16.09 15.35 12.65
C TYR A 184 15.87 14.59 11.33
N CYS A 185 14.90 13.67 11.34
CA CYS A 185 14.11 13.40 10.14
C CYS A 185 12.99 14.45 10.07
N PRO A 186 12.93 15.31 9.03
CA PRO A 186 11.87 16.29 8.91
C PRO A 186 10.52 15.61 8.67
N PHE A 187 9.49 16.21 9.25
CA PHE A 187 8.08 15.96 8.99
C PHE A 187 7.81 15.99 7.47
N ILE A 188 7.31 14.89 6.89
CA ILE A 188 6.81 14.91 5.51
C ILE A 188 5.34 14.50 5.50
N SER A 189 4.51 15.51 5.24
CA SER A 189 3.08 15.37 5.00
C SER A 189 2.86 14.72 3.63
N PHE A 190 2.10 13.62 3.62
CA PHE A 190 1.62 13.00 2.38
C PHE A 190 0.66 13.94 1.66
N ARG A 191 1.12 14.58 0.57
CA ARG A 191 0.20 15.00 -0.49
C ARG A 191 0.03 13.83 -1.43
N CYS A 192 -1.08 13.10 -1.26
CA CYS A 192 -1.62 12.29 -2.34
C CYS A 192 -1.92 13.26 -3.50
N SER A 193 -1.00 13.35 -4.46
CA SER A 193 -1.19 14.15 -5.66
C SER A 193 -2.19 13.41 -6.52
N THR A 194 -3.48 13.72 -6.36
CA THR A 194 -4.51 13.34 -7.33
C THR A 194 -4.15 13.96 -8.67
N ARG A 195 -3.51 13.17 -9.55
CA ARG A 195 -3.38 13.56 -10.96
C ARG A 195 -4.80 13.56 -11.55
N LYS A 196 -5.24 14.75 -11.95
CA LYS A 196 -6.40 14.94 -12.81
C LYS A 196 -6.07 14.54 -14.24
#